data_AF-A0A258IAH9-F1
#
_entry.id   AF-A0A258IAH9-F1
#
_cell.length_a   1.000
_cell.length_b   1.000
_cell.length_c   1.000
_cell.angle_alpha   90.00
_cell.angle_beta   90.00
_cell.angle_gamma   90.00
#
_symmetry.space_group_name_H-M   'P 1'
#
loop_
_entity.id
_entity.type
_entity.pdbx_description
1 polymer ?
#
loop_
_entity_poly.entity_id
_entity_poly.type
_entity_poly.pdbx_seq_one_letter_code
_entity_poly.pdbx_strand_id
1 'polypeptide(L)'
;MTPDPQRLAADPAISAFVTANAGSGKTKTLIDRVARLLLAGSTPEAILCVTYTKAAAAEMQRRLFERLGGWSVTADSPLRAELARLVGQPEETFGPAELSKARALFARALETPGGLKIQTIHAFCEKLLRRFPLEAGV
;
A
#
# COMPACT_ATOMS: atom_id res chain seq x y z
N MET A 1 -11.76 14.00 -20.16
CA MET A 1 -10.54 13.99 -19.34
C MET A 1 -10.09 12.55 -19.21
N THR A 2 -8.96 12.17 -19.80
CA THR A 2 -8.46 10.78 -19.81
C THR A 2 -8.17 10.32 -18.38
N PRO A 3 -8.60 9.12 -17.94
CA PRO A 3 -8.28 8.63 -16.60
C PRO A 3 -6.77 8.54 -16.40
N ASP A 4 -6.27 8.98 -15.24
CA ASP A 4 -4.87 8.78 -14.85
C ASP A 4 -4.55 7.28 -14.79
N PRO A 5 -3.68 6.74 -15.67
CA PRO A 5 -3.40 5.31 -15.74
C PRO A 5 -2.73 4.78 -14.46
N GLN A 6 -1.98 5.61 -13.74
CA GLN A 6 -1.37 5.22 -12.46
C GLN A 6 -2.45 5.02 -11.39
N ARG A 7 -3.42 5.92 -11.34
CA ARG A 7 -4.56 5.81 -10.43
C ARG A 7 -5.41 4.59 -10.76
N LEU A 8 -5.64 4.30 -12.05
CA LEU A 8 -6.36 3.09 -12.45
C LEU A 8 -5.61 1.82 -12.02
N ALA A 9 -4.30 1.75 -12.27
CA ALA A 9 -3.48 0.60 -11.87
C ALA A 9 -3.40 0.41 -10.33
N ALA A 10 -3.56 1.50 -9.56
CA ALA A 10 -3.63 1.44 -8.11
C ALA A 10 -5.01 1.00 -7.56
N ASP A 11 -6.00 0.74 -8.41
CA ASP A 11 -7.34 0.33 -7.99
C ASP A 11 -7.35 -1.10 -7.40
N PRO A 12 -7.71 -1.28 -6.12
CA PRO A 12 -7.80 -2.60 -5.49
C PRO A 12 -8.72 -3.60 -6.20
N ALA A 13 -9.74 -3.13 -6.93
CA ALA A 13 -10.76 -3.99 -7.54
C ALA A 13 -10.28 -4.72 -8.81
N ILE A 14 -9.11 -4.38 -9.34
CA ILE A 14 -8.59 -4.95 -10.59
C ILE A 14 -7.20 -5.57 -10.40
N SER A 15 -6.87 -6.54 -11.25
CA SER A 15 -5.49 -6.93 -11.50
C SER A 15 -4.90 -5.98 -12.56
N ALA A 16 -3.69 -5.49 -12.31
CA ALA A 16 -3.03 -4.53 -13.20
C ALA A 16 -1.60 -4.98 -13.51
N PHE A 17 -1.21 -4.82 -14.78
CA PHE A 17 0.18 -4.91 -15.21
C PHE A 17 0.65 -3.50 -15.60
N VAL A 18 1.76 -3.06 -15.01
CA VAL A 18 2.27 -1.70 -15.20
C VAL A 18 3.64 -1.76 -15.86
N THR A 19 3.69 -1.46 -17.14
CA THR A 19 4.94 -1.19 -17.86
C THR A 19 5.32 0.26 -17.68
N ALA A 20 6.55 0.52 -17.25
CA ALA A 20 6.98 1.89 -17.06
C ALA A 20 8.50 2.01 -17.18
N ASN A 21 8.99 3.12 -17.72
CA ASN A 21 10.41 3.43 -17.84
C ASN A 21 11.00 3.87 -16.49
N ALA A 22 12.33 3.95 -16.37
CA ALA A 22 12.96 4.52 -15.18
C ALA A 22 12.38 5.92 -14.88
N GLY A 23 12.14 6.25 -13.61
CA GLY A 23 11.60 7.55 -13.21
C GLY A 23 10.09 7.77 -13.43
N SER A 24 9.36 6.87 -14.07
CA SER A 24 7.95 7.10 -14.46
C SER A 24 6.90 6.75 -13.38
N GLY A 25 7.29 6.74 -12.10
CA GLY A 25 6.33 6.64 -10.97
C GLY A 25 5.85 5.23 -10.56
N LYS A 26 6.46 4.14 -11.03
CA LYS A 26 6.08 2.75 -10.64
C LYS A 26 5.97 2.53 -9.14
N THR A 27 6.98 2.99 -8.41
CA THR A 27 7.02 2.86 -6.95
C THR A 27 5.87 3.62 -6.29
N LYS A 28 5.55 4.83 -6.81
CA LYS A 28 4.41 5.61 -6.34
C LYS A 28 3.10 4.85 -6.58
N THR A 29 2.90 4.28 -7.78
CA THR A 29 1.71 3.47 -8.09
C THR A 29 1.55 2.27 -7.15
N LEU A 30 2.63 1.57 -6.82
CA LEU A 30 2.58 0.46 -5.85
C LEU A 30 2.24 0.92 -4.44
N ILE A 31 2.82 2.04 -3.98
CA ILE A 31 2.50 2.62 -2.66
C ILE A 31 1.04 3.09 -2.62
N ASP A 32 0.58 3.76 -3.67
CA ASP A 32 -0.81 4.19 -3.82
C ASP A 32 -1.76 2.98 -3.77
N ARG A 33 -1.39 1.87 -4.42
CA ARG A 33 -2.16 0.62 -4.39
C ARG A 33 -2.26 0.02 -3.00
N VAL A 34 -1.14 -0.08 -2.27
CA VAL A 34 -1.14 -0.60 -0.89
C VAL A 34 -1.97 0.30 0.02
N ALA A 35 -1.81 1.62 -0.08
CA ALA A 35 -2.60 2.56 0.70
C ALA A 35 -4.10 2.44 0.41
N ARG A 36 -4.49 2.25 -0.86
CA ARG A 36 -5.89 2.03 -1.24
C ARG A 36 -6.45 0.68 -0.76
N LEU A 37 -5.65 -0.39 -0.78
CA LEU A 37 -6.03 -1.68 -0.19
C LEU A 37 -6.35 -1.56 1.30
N LEU A 38 -5.51 -0.82 2.04
CA LEU A 38 -5.71 -0.54 3.47
C LEU A 38 -6.96 0.33 3.72
N LEU A 39 -7.17 1.38 2.92
CA LEU A 39 -8.38 2.21 2.98
C LEU A 39 -9.66 1.41 2.68
N ALA A 40 -9.58 0.44 1.76
CA ALA A 40 -10.66 -0.48 1.44
C ALA A 40 -10.92 -1.53 2.54
N GLY A 41 -10.18 -1.50 3.65
CA GLY A 41 -10.40 -2.35 4.81
C GLY A 41 -9.52 -3.61 4.87
N SER A 42 -8.63 -3.81 3.90
CA SER A 42 -7.67 -4.94 3.96
C SER A 42 -6.83 -4.84 5.23
N THR A 43 -6.66 -5.96 5.94
CA THR A 43 -5.72 -5.98 7.06
C THR A 43 -4.29 -5.94 6.51
N PRO A 44 -3.34 -5.29 7.20
CA PRO A 44 -1.96 -5.22 6.74
C PRO A 44 -1.30 -6.59 6.50
N GLU A 45 -1.69 -7.63 7.25
CA GLU A 45 -1.17 -9.00 7.11
C GLU A 45 -1.65 -9.69 5.82
N ALA A 46 -2.79 -9.27 5.27
CA ALA A 46 -3.34 -9.80 4.03
C ALA A 46 -2.65 -9.24 2.78
N ILE A 47 -1.77 -8.24 2.93
CA ILE A 47 -1.07 -7.60 1.82
C ILE A 47 0.37 -8.11 1.75
N LEU A 48 0.67 -8.87 0.69
CA LEU A 48 2.04 -9.27 0.35
C LEU A 48 2.56 -8.39 -0.80
N CYS A 49 3.65 -7.67 -0.55
CA CYS A 49 4.40 -6.97 -1.57
C CYS A 49 5.82 -7.54 -1.66
N VAL A 50 6.19 -8.00 -2.86
CA VAL A 50 7.51 -8.57 -3.13
C VAL A 50 8.30 -7.71 -4.11
N THR A 51 9.61 -7.63 -3.91
CA THR A 51 10.54 -6.93 -4.81
C THR A 51 11.88 -7.66 -4.91
N TYR A 52 12.77 -7.21 -5.79
CA TYR A 52 14.04 -7.87 -6.01
C TYR A 52 15.08 -7.55 -4.93
N THR A 53 15.17 -6.27 -4.51
CA THR A 53 16.23 -5.80 -3.62
C THR A 53 15.71 -5.43 -2.23
N LYS A 54 16.54 -5.65 -1.20
CA LYS A 54 16.24 -5.20 0.17
C LYS A 54 16.05 -3.68 0.24
N ALA A 55 16.84 -2.93 -0.53
CA ALA A 55 16.74 -1.47 -0.61
C ALA A 55 15.39 -1.01 -1.16
N ALA A 56 14.86 -1.66 -2.21
CA ALA A 56 13.55 -1.33 -2.75
C ALA A 56 12.42 -1.65 -1.75
N ALA A 57 12.53 -2.76 -1.01
CA ALA A 57 11.57 -3.12 0.02
C ALA A 57 11.53 -2.08 1.14
N ALA A 58 12.71 -1.72 1.67
CA ALA A 58 12.85 -0.72 2.72
C ALA A 58 12.35 0.67 2.27
N GLU A 59 12.69 1.09 1.06
CA GLU A 59 12.24 2.37 0.50
C GLU A 59 10.71 2.42 0.33
N MET A 60 10.12 1.33 -0.17
CA MET A 60 8.67 1.24 -0.30
C MET A 60 7.97 1.29 1.06
N GLN A 61 8.49 0.57 2.05
CA GLN A 61 7.98 0.58 3.42
C GLN A 61 8.08 1.97 4.05
N ARG A 62 9.24 2.62 3.93
CA ARG A 62 9.47 4.00 4.42
C ARG A 62 8.45 4.97 3.84
N ARG A 63 8.30 5.00 2.51
CA ARG A 63 7.36 5.92 1.85
C ARG A 63 5.90 5.65 2.19
N LEU A 64 5.52 4.38 2.37
CA LEU A 64 4.17 4.03 2.80
C LEU A 64 3.92 4.55 4.23
N PHE A 65 4.85 4.30 5.16
CA PHE A 65 4.73 4.79 6.52
C PHE A 65 4.74 6.32 6.61
N GLU A 66 5.56 7.01 5.82
CA GLU A 66 5.55 8.48 5.75
C GLU A 66 4.19 9.01 5.31
N ARG A 67 3.57 8.37 4.31
CA ARG A 67 2.23 8.76 3.86
C ARG A 67 1.17 8.52 4.94
N LEU A 68 1.12 7.31 5.50
CA LEU A 68 0.13 6.97 6.52
C LEU A 68 0.31 7.85 7.77
N GLY A 69 1.56 8.10 8.17
CA GLY A 69 1.91 9.01 9.25
C GLY A 69 1.48 10.44 8.96
N GLY A 70 1.67 10.93 7.74
CA GLY A 70 1.14 12.22 7.31
C GLY A 70 -0.38 12.32 7.52
N TRP A 71 -1.13 11.33 7.05
CA TRP A 71 -2.60 11.31 7.22
C TRP A 71 -3.05 11.39 8.67
N SER A 72 -2.30 10.79 9.59
CA SER A 72 -2.64 10.80 11.02
C SER A 72 -2.68 12.22 11.62
N VAL A 73 -1.86 13.15 11.10
CA VAL A 73 -1.70 14.52 11.64
C VAL A 73 -2.23 15.63 10.73
N THR A 74 -2.54 15.36 9.46
CA THR A 74 -3.06 16.37 8.51
C THR A 74 -4.46 16.84 8.88
N ALA A 75 -4.77 18.13 8.75
CA ALA A 75 -6.13 18.66 9.00
C ALA A 75 -7.19 18.06 8.05
N ASP A 76 -8.47 18.15 8.39
CA ASP A 76 -9.54 17.43 7.67
C ASP A 76 -9.69 17.82 6.19
N SER A 77 -9.70 19.11 5.87
CA SER A 77 -9.82 19.58 4.48
C SER A 77 -8.66 19.09 3.58
N PRO A 78 -7.37 19.28 3.95
CA PRO A 78 -6.27 18.76 3.13
C PRO A 78 -6.22 17.22 3.07
N LEU A 79 -6.56 16.52 4.15
CA LEU A 79 -6.64 15.05 4.14
C LEU A 79 -7.73 14.57 3.18
N ARG A 80 -8.91 15.21 3.21
CA ARG A 80 -10.03 14.91 2.31
C ARG A 80 -9.63 15.07 0.85
N ALA A 81 -9.01 16.18 0.48
CA ALA A 81 -8.50 16.44 -0.86
C ALA A 81 -7.46 15.39 -1.30
N GLU A 82 -6.57 14.98 -0.39
CA GLU A 82 -5.59 13.94 -0.67
C GLU A 82 -6.23 12.58 -0.96
N LEU A 83 -7.18 12.14 -0.11
CA LEU A 83 -7.89 10.88 -0.28
C LEU A 83 -8.74 10.87 -1.56
N ALA A 84 -9.45 11.96 -1.83
CA ALA A 84 -10.22 12.16 -3.06
C ALA A 84 -9.35 12.02 -4.31
N ARG A 85 -8.17 12.65 -4.32
CA ARG A 85 -7.21 12.54 -5.42
C ARG A 85 -6.65 11.11 -5.56
N LEU A 86 -6.31 10.47 -4.43
CA LEU A 86 -5.75 9.11 -4.41
C LEU A 86 -6.72 8.08 -4.95
N VAL A 87 -7.97 8.12 -4.50
CA VAL A 87 -9.01 7.15 -4.88
C VAL A 87 -9.66 7.52 -6.21
N GLY A 88 -9.69 8.81 -6.56
CA GLY A 88 -10.37 9.31 -7.74
C GLY A 88 -11.88 9.48 -7.56
N GLN A 89 -12.31 9.79 -6.34
CA GLN A 89 -13.71 10.03 -5.97
C GLN A 89 -13.90 11.48 -5.48
N PRO A 90 -15.12 12.04 -5.54
CA PRO A 90 -15.41 13.37 -5.03
C PRO A 90 -15.08 13.51 -3.54
N GLU A 91 -14.66 14.69 -3.10
CA GLU A 91 -14.29 14.99 -1.71
C GLU A 91 -15.44 14.74 -0.71
N GLU A 92 -16.68 14.87 -1.16
CA GLU A 92 -17.90 14.62 -0.40
C GLU A 92 -18.01 13.14 0.03
N THR A 93 -17.34 12.24 -0.67
CA THR A 93 -17.29 10.81 -0.34
C THR A 93 -16.52 10.55 0.96
N PHE A 94 -15.60 11.44 1.33
CA PHE A 94 -14.70 11.26 2.47
C PHE A 94 -15.19 12.07 3.67
N GLY A 95 -16.20 11.52 4.34
CA GLY A 95 -16.77 12.08 5.56
C GLY A 95 -15.90 11.82 6.81
N PRO A 96 -16.38 12.23 8.01
CA PRO A 96 -15.65 12.05 9.26
C PRO A 96 -15.21 10.61 9.54
N ALA A 97 -16.03 9.62 9.15
CA ALA A 97 -15.71 8.21 9.35
C ALA A 97 -14.53 7.75 8.47
N GLU A 98 -14.48 8.17 7.21
CA GLU A 98 -13.42 7.86 6.26
C GLU A 98 -12.10 8.53 6.68
N LEU A 99 -12.16 9.77 7.14
CA LEU A 99 -11.00 10.48 7.70
C LEU A 99 -10.48 9.77 8.95
N SER A 100 -11.36 9.36 9.87
CA SER A 100 -10.99 8.61 11.07
C SER A 100 -10.32 7.28 10.71
N LYS A 101 -10.89 6.52 9.76
CA LYS A 101 -10.30 5.27 9.25
C LYS A 101 -8.90 5.53 8.69
N ALA A 102 -8.72 6.55 7.85
CA ALA A 102 -7.44 6.90 7.25
C ALA A 102 -6.38 7.25 8.31
N ARG A 103 -6.74 8.05 9.32
CA ARG A 103 -5.85 8.40 10.44
C ARG A 103 -5.39 7.19 11.25
N ALA A 104 -6.28 6.22 11.44
CA ALA A 104 -5.97 5.00 12.19
C ALA A 104 -5.02 4.03 11.44
N LEU A 105 -4.86 4.17 10.11
CA LEU A 105 -4.07 3.24 9.32
C LEU A 105 -2.60 3.20 9.71
N PHE A 106 -2.02 4.33 10.15
CA PHE A 106 -0.62 4.36 10.58
C PHE A 106 -0.39 3.50 11.82
N ALA A 107 -1.21 3.69 12.86
CA ALA A 107 -1.15 2.89 14.09
C ALA A 107 -1.38 1.40 13.78
N ARG A 108 -2.42 1.07 13.01
CA ARG A 108 -2.71 -0.32 12.60
C ARG A 108 -1.54 -0.96 11.87
N ALA A 109 -0.87 -0.22 10.99
CA ALA A 109 0.28 -0.73 10.24
C ALA A 109 1.52 -0.95 11.13
N LEU A 110 1.71 -0.15 12.17
CA LEU A 110 2.80 -0.33 13.15
C LEU A 110 2.53 -1.51 14.10
N GLU A 111 1.29 -1.68 14.53
CA GLU A 111 0.86 -2.72 15.49
C GLU A 111 0.66 -4.10 14.84
N THR A 112 0.74 -4.17 13.50
CA THR A 112 0.62 -5.42 12.73
C THR A 112 1.65 -6.46 13.19
N PRO A 113 1.24 -7.64 13.67
CA PRO A 113 2.16 -8.71 14.06
C PRO A 113 3.12 -9.12 12.93
N GLY A 114 4.41 -8.97 13.20
CA GLY A 114 5.48 -9.20 12.22
C GLY A 114 5.51 -8.19 11.07
N GLY A 115 4.85 -7.04 11.22
CA GLY A 115 4.84 -5.90 10.30
C GLY A 115 4.14 -6.13 8.97
N LEU A 116 3.99 -5.04 8.20
CA LEU A 116 3.62 -5.07 6.78
C LEU A 116 4.57 -5.98 5.99
N LYS A 117 4.03 -6.86 5.14
CA LYS A 117 4.81 -7.84 4.38
C LYS A 117 5.36 -7.23 3.08
N ILE A 118 6.26 -6.27 3.21
CA ILE A 118 7.03 -5.68 2.10
C ILE A 118 8.44 -6.27 2.17
N GLN A 119 8.76 -7.22 1.30
CA GLN A 119 9.98 -8.03 1.42
C GLN A 119 10.56 -8.41 0.06
N THR A 120 11.72 -9.07 0.06
CA THR A 120 12.29 -9.60 -1.18
C THR A 120 11.62 -10.91 -1.57
N ILE A 121 11.71 -11.27 -2.86
CA ILE A 121 11.29 -12.59 -3.35
C ILE A 121 11.99 -13.70 -2.55
N HIS A 122 13.30 -13.58 -2.34
CA HIS A 122 14.09 -14.55 -1.56
C HIS A 122 13.58 -14.71 -0.12
N ALA A 123 13.33 -13.61 0.59
CA ALA A 123 12.83 -13.66 1.97
C ALA A 123 11.44 -14.29 2.05
N PHE A 124 10.59 -14.04 1.04
CA PHE A 124 9.29 -14.69 0.93
C PHE A 124 9.43 -16.21 0.73
N CYS A 125 10.22 -16.64 -0.25
CA CYS A 125 10.45 -18.05 -0.54
C CYS A 125 11.06 -18.79 0.67
N GLU A 126 12.06 -18.21 1.31
CA GLU A 126 12.68 -18.77 2.52
C GLU A 126 11.65 -18.97 3.64
N LYS A 127 10.79 -17.98 3.88
CA LYS A 127 9.72 -18.09 4.88
C LYS A 127 8.72 -19.19 4.54
N LEU A 128 8.39 -19.35 3.26
CA LEU A 128 7.46 -20.38 2.79
C LEU A 128 8.05 -21.78 3.01
N LEU A 129 9.30 -22.01 2.60
CA LEU A 129 10.00 -23.28 2.77
C LEU A 129 10.13 -23.66 4.24
N ARG A 130 10.50 -22.71 5.10
CA ARG A 130 10.58 -22.93 6.56
C ARG A 130 9.22 -23.28 7.19
N ARG A 131 8.11 -22.81 6.60
CA ARG A 131 6.76 -23.04 7.13
C ARG A 131 6.18 -24.39 6.67
N PHE A 132 6.58 -24.87 5.50
CA PHE A 132 6.09 -26.10 4.87
C PHE A 132 7.25 -26.98 4.37
N PRO A 133 8.17 -27.42 5.27
CA PRO A 133 9.37 -28.15 4.86
C PRO A 133 9.04 -29.52 4.25
N LEU A 134 8.05 -30.22 4.80
CA LEU A 134 7.63 -31.54 4.32
C LEU A 134 7.04 -31.47 2.91
N GLU A 135 6.15 -30.51 2.66
CA GLU A 135 5.53 -30.29 1.35
C GLU A 135 6.54 -29.80 0.31
N ALA A 136 7.55 -29.05 0.75
CA ALA A 136 8.63 -28.58 -0.10
C ALA A 136 9.73 -29.62 -0.36
N GLY A 137 9.73 -30.75 0.35
CA GLY A 137 10.73 -31.80 0.22
C GLY A 137 12.14 -31.39 0.67
N VAL A 138 12.24 -30.49 1.65
CA VAL A 138 13.51 -29.98 2.22
C VAL A 138 13.62 -30.19 3.72
#